data_AF-A0A147BB84-F1
#
_entry.id   AF-A0A147BB84-F1
#
_cell.length_a   1.000
_cell.length_b   1.000
_cell.length_c   1.000
_cell.angle_alpha   90.00
_cell.angle_beta   90.00
_cell.angle_gamma   90.00
#
_symmetry.space_group_name_H-M   'P 1'
#
loop_
_entity.id
_entity.type
_entity.pdbx_description
1 polymer ?
#
loop_
_entity_poly.entity_id
_entity_poly.type
_entity_poly.pdbx_seq_one_letter_code
_entity_poly.pdbx_strand_id
1 'polypeptide(L)'
;RLVARGCIVLRDVEVPLEPVGGHVIHVFVYRLPPYVSEEALVQALSPYGKVKAITYATFRDRPDIRTGTRVVKVEMVKPIPNFITVHGHRVMVDYRGLRRVCRRCGQEGHI
;
A
#
# COMPACT_ATOMS: atom_id res chain seq x y z
N ARG A 1 10.30 -10.39 -15.25
CA ARG A 1 9.47 -10.89 -14.11
C ARG A 1 8.38 -11.78 -14.72
N LEU A 2 8.42 -13.10 -14.49
CA LEU A 2 7.61 -14.12 -15.20
C LEU A 2 6.12 -13.78 -15.31
N VAL A 3 5.53 -13.16 -14.29
CA VAL A 3 4.09 -12.81 -14.24
C VAL A 3 3.68 -11.66 -15.18
N ALA A 4 4.62 -10.84 -15.67
CA ALA A 4 4.28 -9.67 -16.50
C ALA A 4 3.91 -10.03 -17.95
N ARG A 5 4.18 -11.26 -18.41
CA ARG A 5 3.91 -11.72 -19.78
C ARG A 5 2.58 -12.45 -19.95
N GLY A 6 1.84 -12.71 -18.86
CA GLY A 6 0.58 -13.47 -18.91
C GLY A 6 0.75 -14.96 -19.23
N CYS A 7 1.98 -15.45 -19.43
CA CYS A 7 2.29 -16.85 -19.63
C CYS A 7 3.69 -17.18 -19.08
N ILE A 8 3.92 -18.46 -18.76
CA ILE A 8 5.25 -19.03 -18.50
C ILE A 8 5.48 -20.21 -19.43
N VAL A 9 6.72 -20.41 -19.87
CA VAL A 9 7.09 -21.60 -20.64
C VAL A 9 7.63 -22.65 -19.66
N LEU A 10 6.96 -23.80 -19.58
CA LEU A 10 7.40 -24.95 -18.81
C LEU A 10 7.59 -26.13 -19.74
N ARG A 11 8.85 -26.58 -19.93
CA ARG A 11 9.18 -27.72 -20.81
C ARG A 11 8.56 -27.55 -22.21
N ASP A 12 8.77 -26.38 -22.80
CA ASP A 12 8.27 -25.99 -24.12
C ASP A 12 6.74 -25.88 -24.25
N VAL A 13 6.01 -25.91 -23.13
CA VAL A 13 4.57 -25.66 -23.08
C VAL A 13 4.31 -24.24 -22.56
N GLU A 14 3.57 -23.43 -23.31
CA GLU A 14 3.05 -22.16 -22.83
C GLU A 14 1.88 -22.41 -21.85
N VAL A 15 2.09 -22.00 -20.60
CA VAL A 15 1.07 -22.06 -19.54
C VAL A 15 0.56 -20.65 -19.28
N PRO A 16 -0.74 -20.36 -19.50
CA PRO A 16 -1.30 -19.06 -19.19
C PRO A 16 -1.27 -18.81 -17.69
N LEU A 17 -0.86 -17.60 -17.30
CA LEU A 17 -0.93 -17.12 -15.93
C LEU A 17 -2.13 -16.21 -15.78
N GLU A 18 -3.19 -16.72 -15.17
CA GLU A 18 -4.29 -15.88 -14.70
C GLU A 18 -4.00 -15.43 -13.27
N PRO A 19 -4.11 -14.11 -12.96
CA PRO A 19 -4.10 -13.66 -11.57
C PRO A 19 -5.31 -14.23 -10.84
N VAL A 20 -5.10 -15.17 -9.93
CA VAL A 20 -6.17 -15.72 -9.10
C VAL A 20 -6.35 -14.79 -7.88
N GLY A 21 -7.40 -13.97 -7.92
CA GLY A 21 -7.79 -13.05 -6.84
C GLY A 21 -7.57 -11.56 -7.16
N GLY A 22 -8.18 -10.67 -6.37
CA GLY A 22 -8.04 -9.23 -6.56
C GLY A 22 -6.61 -8.74 -6.36
N HIS A 23 -6.27 -7.59 -6.96
CA HIS A 23 -4.96 -6.95 -6.83
C HIS A 23 -4.72 -6.48 -5.38
N VAL A 24 -4.27 -7.39 -4.52
CA VAL A 24 -3.91 -7.09 -3.14
C VAL A 24 -2.48 -6.54 -3.09
N ILE A 25 -2.35 -5.33 -2.57
CA ILE A 25 -1.06 -4.66 -2.40
C ILE A 25 -0.84 -4.27 -0.94
N HIS A 26 0.44 -4.13 -0.57
CA HIS A 26 0.83 -3.59 0.73
C HIS A 26 1.00 -2.08 0.61
N VAL A 27 0.20 -1.36 1.38
CA VAL A 27 0.20 0.10 1.48
C VAL A 27 0.83 0.49 2.80
N PHE A 28 1.93 1.24 2.74
CA PHE A 28 2.58 1.80 3.91
C PHE A 28 2.00 3.17 4.20
N VAL A 29 1.47 3.33 5.42
CA VAL A 29 0.87 4.58 5.91
C VAL A 29 1.79 5.16 6.98
N TYR A 30 2.36 6.31 6.67
CA TYR A 30 3.28 7.04 7.53
C TYR A 30 2.60 8.25 8.16
N ARG A 31 3.08 8.62 9.35
CA ARG A 31 2.69 9.85 10.07
C ARG A 31 1.22 9.90 10.47
N LEU A 32 0.60 8.73 10.65
CA LEU A 32 -0.70 8.60 11.28
C LEU A 32 -0.49 8.45 12.79
N PRO A 33 -1.01 9.37 13.63
CA PRO A 33 -0.82 9.27 15.07
C PRO A 33 -1.36 7.94 15.64
N PRO A 34 -0.72 7.38 16.68
CA PRO A 34 -1.07 6.06 17.20
C PRO A 34 -2.49 5.98 17.79
N TYR A 35 -3.02 7.10 18.28
CA TYR A 35 -4.37 7.19 18.83
C TYR A 35 -5.49 7.21 17.76
N VAL A 36 -5.17 7.39 16.47
CA VAL A 36 -6.18 7.32 15.41
C VAL A 36 -6.59 5.87 15.21
N SER A 37 -7.88 5.60 15.26
CA SER A 37 -8.40 4.23 15.20
C SER A 37 -8.16 3.55 13.85
N GLU A 38 -8.27 2.23 13.81
CA GLU A 38 -8.19 1.47 12.55
C GLU A 38 -9.41 1.72 11.67
N GLU A 39 -10.58 1.91 12.26
CA GLU A 39 -11.84 2.20 11.57
C GLU A 39 -11.75 3.51 10.77
N ALA A 40 -11.15 4.55 11.35
CA ALA A 40 -10.92 5.81 10.64
C ALA A 40 -10.00 5.64 9.44
N LEU A 41 -8.98 4.77 9.55
CA LEU A 41 -8.09 4.44 8.44
C LEU A 41 -8.80 3.61 7.37
N VAL A 42 -9.61 2.62 7.76
CA VAL A 42 -10.44 1.83 6.84
C VAL A 42 -11.41 2.72 6.09
N GLN A 43 -12.10 3.63 6.77
CA GLN A 43 -13.02 4.58 6.16
C GLN A 43 -12.30 5.47 5.14
N ALA A 44 -11.14 6.03 5.49
CA ALA A 44 -10.37 6.86 4.58
C ALA A 44 -9.83 6.09 3.35
N LEU A 45 -9.57 4.78 3.49
CA LEU A 45 -9.10 3.93 2.40
C LEU A 45 -10.22 3.29 1.57
N SER A 46 -11.45 3.25 2.08
CA SER A 46 -12.61 2.64 1.42
C SER A 46 -12.88 3.13 -0.01
N PRO A 47 -12.61 4.40 -0.39
CA PRO A 47 -12.80 4.81 -1.78
C PRO A 47 -11.82 4.13 -2.74
N TYR A 48 -10.66 3.66 -2.25
CA TYR A 48 -9.55 3.14 -3.04
C TYR A 48 -9.53 1.63 -3.17
N GLY A 49 -10.26 0.92 -2.31
CA GLY A 49 -10.29 -0.53 -2.29
C GLY A 49 -10.77 -1.09 -0.97
N LYS A 50 -10.78 -2.42 -0.88
CA LYS A 50 -11.16 -3.14 0.33
C LYS A 50 -9.93 -3.41 1.18
N VAL A 51 -9.92 -2.88 2.40
CA VAL A 51 -8.90 -3.23 3.40
C VAL A 51 -9.11 -4.67 3.85
N LYS A 52 -8.06 -5.48 3.79
CA LYS A 52 -8.05 -6.90 4.18
C LYS A 52 -7.40 -7.12 5.54
N ALA A 53 -6.38 -6.34 5.87
CA ALA A 53 -5.67 -6.41 7.13
C ALA A 53 -4.91 -5.12 7.39
N ILE A 54 -4.73 -4.78 8.66
CA ILE A 54 -3.84 -3.72 9.14
C ILE A 54 -2.79 -4.39 10.04
N THR A 55 -1.54 -4.04 9.84
CA THR A 55 -0.42 -4.51 10.66
C THR A 55 0.48 -3.33 11.03
N TYR A 56 1.22 -3.43 12.12
CA TYR A 56 2.13 -2.39 12.58
C TYR A 56 3.56 -2.82 12.28
N ALA A 57 4.29 -1.99 11.52
CA ALA A 57 5.70 -2.27 11.24
C ALA A 57 6.54 -2.06 12.50
N THR A 58 7.46 -2.99 12.75
CA THR A 58 8.37 -3.00 13.89
C THR A 58 9.81 -2.86 13.43
N PHE A 59 10.71 -2.46 14.33
CA PHE A 59 12.13 -2.42 14.04
C PHE A 59 12.67 -3.85 13.90
N ARG A 60 13.55 -4.07 12.92
CA ARG A 60 14.04 -5.42 12.57
C ARG A 60 14.74 -6.11 13.75
N ASP A 61 15.49 -5.33 14.53
CA ASP A 61 16.25 -5.73 15.71
C ASP A 61 15.44 -5.62 17.02
N ARG A 62 14.28 -4.95 17.00
CA ARG A 62 13.40 -4.72 18.15
C ARG A 62 11.93 -4.96 17.76
N PRO A 63 11.49 -6.23 17.65
CA PRO A 63 10.15 -6.57 17.16
C PRO A 63 9.01 -6.13 18.11
N ASP A 64 9.33 -5.83 19.37
CA ASP A 64 8.44 -5.25 20.38
C ASP A 64 8.19 -3.75 20.16
N ILE A 65 9.08 -3.06 19.44
CA ILE A 65 9.00 -1.62 19.21
C ILE A 65 8.41 -1.32 17.83
N ARG A 66 7.28 -0.61 17.83
CA ARG A 66 6.61 -0.15 16.60
C ARG A 66 7.32 1.07 16.02
N THR A 67 7.48 1.09 14.70
CA THR A 67 8.08 2.22 13.94
C THR A 67 7.13 3.41 13.74
N GLY A 68 5.86 3.27 14.15
CA GLY A 68 4.79 4.24 13.85
C GLY A 68 4.23 4.12 12.42
N THR A 69 4.73 3.18 11.61
CA THR A 69 4.19 2.90 10.26
C THR A 69 3.15 1.79 10.33
N ARG A 70 1.98 2.02 9.71
CA ARG A 70 0.96 0.97 9.52
C ARG A 70 1.10 0.40 8.12
N VAL A 71 1.07 -0.92 8.00
CA VAL A 71 1.09 -1.65 6.74
C VAL A 71 -0.29 -2.23 6.52
N VAL A 72 -0.98 -1.72 5.50
CA VAL A 72 -2.36 -2.07 5.16
C VAL A 72 -2.36 -2.95 3.93
N LYS A 73 -2.99 -4.12 4.02
CA LYS A 73 -3.29 -4.94 2.84
C LYS A 73 -4.57 -4.43 2.22
N VAL A 74 -4.49 -3.94 1.00
CA VAL A 74 -5.64 -3.37 0.26
C VAL A 74 -5.82 -4.13 -1.04
N GLU A 75 -7.00 -4.70 -1.24
CA GLU A 75 -7.48 -5.08 -2.56
C GLU A 75 -7.87 -3.81 -3.31
N MET A 76 -6.92 -3.29 -4.09
CA MET A 76 -7.02 -1.95 -4.67
C MET A 76 -7.89 -1.97 -5.92
N VAL A 77 -8.87 -1.06 -5.98
CA VAL A 77 -9.69 -0.81 -7.18
C VAL A 77 -9.25 0.46 -7.91
N LYS A 78 -8.66 1.43 -7.20
CA LYS A 78 -8.09 2.66 -7.78
C LYS A 78 -6.82 3.11 -7.03
N PRO A 79 -5.85 3.75 -7.71
CA PRO A 79 -4.63 4.24 -7.08
C PRO A 79 -4.89 5.17 -5.89
N ILE A 80 -4.11 4.99 -4.81
CA ILE A 80 -4.12 5.88 -3.64
C ILE A 80 -3.08 6.99 -3.85
N PRO A 81 -3.44 8.28 -3.71
CA PRO A 81 -2.47 9.37 -3.79
C PRO A 81 -1.38 9.28 -2.72
N ASN A 82 -0.21 9.90 -2.94
CA ASN A 82 0.87 9.96 -1.94
C ASN A 82 0.46 10.57 -0.61
N PHE A 83 -0.58 11.41 -0.60
CA PHE A 83 -1.08 12.07 0.59
C PHE A 83 -2.60 11.98 0.64
N ILE A 84 -3.11 11.48 1.76
CA ILE A 84 -4.55 11.43 2.06
C ILE A 84 -4.79 12.03 3.45
N THR A 85 -6.04 12.36 3.75
CA THR A 85 -6.44 12.82 5.09
C THR A 85 -7.12 11.67 5.82
N VAL A 86 -6.64 11.35 7.02
CA VAL A 86 -7.24 10.33 7.89
C VAL A 86 -7.54 10.99 9.23
N HIS A 87 -8.82 11.09 9.60
CA HIS A 87 -9.25 11.70 10.85
C HIS A 87 -8.62 13.09 11.10
N GLY A 88 -8.61 13.94 10.08
CA GLY A 88 -8.01 15.29 10.13
C GLY A 88 -6.47 15.34 9.98
N HIS A 89 -5.79 14.20 9.93
CA HIS A 89 -4.33 14.14 9.78
C HIS A 89 -3.94 13.89 8.33
N ARG A 90 -3.10 14.77 7.75
CA ARG A 90 -2.49 14.56 6.43
C ARG A 90 -1.38 13.53 6.55
N VAL A 91 -1.65 12.30 6.12
CA VAL A 91 -0.72 11.17 6.14
C VAL A 91 0.00 11.02 4.82
N MET A 92 1.09 10.25 4.81
CA MET A 92 1.77 9.84 3.59
C MET A 92 1.54 8.36 3.32
N VAL A 93 1.31 8.05 2.07
CA VAL A 93 1.09 6.71 1.56
C VAL A 93 2.22 6.34 0.62
N ASP A 94 2.76 5.14 0.74
CA ASP A 94 3.69 4.54 -0.21
C ASP A 94 3.28 3.10 -0.51
N TYR A 95 3.45 2.69 -1.76
CA TYR A 95 3.26 1.31 -2.20
C TYR A 95 3.98 1.11 -3.52
N ARG A 96 4.20 -0.16 -3.86
CA ARG A 96 4.89 -0.51 -5.09
C ARG A 96 4.13 0.01 -6.32
N GLY A 97 4.80 0.82 -7.14
CA GLY A 97 4.23 1.37 -8.37
C GLY A 97 3.61 2.76 -8.20
N LEU A 98 3.56 3.30 -6.98
CA LEU A 98 3.20 4.69 -6.75
C LEU A 98 4.27 5.63 -7.32
N ARG A 99 3.85 6.60 -8.14
CA ARG A 99 4.71 7.72 -8.53
C ARG A 99 4.80 8.67 -7.33
N ARG A 100 6.02 8.91 -6.85
CA ARG A 100 6.24 9.72 -5.64
C ARG A 100 6.32 11.20 -6.01
N VAL A 101 5.55 12.01 -5.30
CA VAL A 101 5.52 13.46 -5.46
C VAL A 101 5.96 14.18 -4.20
N CYS A 102 6.55 15.37 -4.37
CA CYS A 102 6.99 16.22 -3.29
C CYS A 102 5.81 16.63 -2.40
N ARG A 103 5.99 16.52 -1.08
CA ARG A 103 4.95 16.89 -0.10
C ARG A 103 4.54 18.36 -0.19
N ARG A 104 5.49 19.23 -0.55
CA ARG A 104 5.32 20.68 -0.52
C ARG A 104 4.66 21.21 -1.79
N CYS A 105 5.14 20.82 -2.97
CA CYS A 105 4.66 21.35 -4.26
C CYS A 105 3.85 20.35 -5.09
N GLY A 106 3.81 19.07 -4.73
CA GLY A 106 3.08 18.04 -5.49
C GLY A 106 3.74 17.63 -6.82
N GLN A 107 4.96 18.10 -7.10
CA GLN A 107 5.72 17.76 -8.32
C GLN A 107 6.64 16.56 -8.11
N GLU A 108 7.01 15.91 -9.22
CA GLU A 108 7.99 14.81 -9.23
C GLU A 108 9.44 15.34 -9.23
N GLY A 109 10.42 14.47 -9.00
CA GLY A 109 11.84 14.74 -9.26
C GLY A 109 12.70 15.23 -8.08
N HIS A 110 12.12 15.50 -6.90
CA HIS A 110 12.90 15.97 -5.73
C HIS A 110 12.31 15.51 -4.38
N ILE A 111 12.05 14.20 -4.26
CA ILE A 111 11.40 13.54 -3.11
C ILE A 111 12.17 13.76 -1.81
#